data_AF-A0A355S193-F1
#
_entry.id   AF-A0A355S193-F1
#
_cell.length_a   1.000
_cell.length_b   1.000
_cell.length_c   1.000
_cell.angle_alpha   90.00
_cell.angle_beta   90.00
_cell.angle_gamma   90.00
#
_symmetry.space_group_name_H-M   'P 1'
#
loop_
_entity.id
_entity.type
_entity.pdbx_description
1 polymer ?
#
loop_
_entity_poly.entity_id
_entity_poly.type
_entity_poly.pdbx_seq_one_letter_code
_entity_poly.pdbx_strand_id
1 'polypeptide(L)'
;MKICYLANAASTHTQRWAKAMRDKGCIIDVISFDRYDIEGVNVHYVKPLKSEYGKLPSEPKNKSYILKCGEVKKIIKAAGPDILHAHYATGYGLTGALLGFHPYVISTWGTDI
;
A
#
# COMPACT_ATOMS: atom_id res chain seq x y z
N MET A 1 -17.56 2.13 5.56
CA MET A 1 -16.23 2.73 5.72
C MET A 1 -15.32 2.20 4.63
N LYS A 2 -14.51 3.08 4.04
CA LYS A 2 -13.56 2.77 2.97
C LYS A 2 -12.14 2.94 3.47
N ILE A 3 -11.33 1.89 3.32
CA ILE A 3 -9.93 1.89 3.76
C ILE A 3 -9.05 1.68 2.53
N CYS A 4 -8.02 2.50 2.39
CA CYS A 4 -6.97 2.31 1.41
C CYS A 4 -5.69 1.82 2.11
N TYR A 5 -5.25 0.62 1.76
CA TYR A 5 -3.99 0.08 2.23
C TYR A 5 -2.84 0.49 1.30
N LEU A 6 -1.76 1.04 1.87
CA LEU A 6 -0.46 1.11 1.21
C LEU A 6 0.34 -0.12 1.65
N ALA A 7 0.37 -1.17 0.84
CA ALA A 7 0.93 -2.44 1.26
C ALA A 7 1.34 -3.34 0.08
N ASN A 8 2.20 -4.34 0.35
CA ASN A 8 2.50 -5.39 -0.61
C ASN A 8 1.30 -6.35 -0.73
N ALA A 9 0.63 -6.39 -1.88
CA ALA A 9 -0.55 -7.23 -2.13
C ALA A 9 -0.21 -8.74 -2.16
N ALA A 10 1.03 -9.10 -2.50
CA ALA A 10 1.51 -10.48 -2.47
C ALA A 10 1.81 -10.98 -1.04
N SER A 11 1.84 -10.09 -0.05
CA SER A 11 2.06 -10.49 1.34
C SER A 11 0.82 -11.16 1.93
N THR A 12 1.01 -12.32 2.57
CA THR A 12 -0.05 -13.04 3.29
C THR A 12 -0.67 -12.18 4.40
N HIS A 13 0.10 -11.28 5.00
CA HIS A 13 -0.39 -10.40 6.06
C HIS A 13 -1.37 -9.37 5.50
N THR A 14 -1.02 -8.74 4.37
CA THR A 14 -1.92 -7.81 3.64
C THR A 14 -3.19 -8.51 3.21
N GLN A 15 -3.08 -9.71 2.63
CA GLN A 15 -4.23 -10.48 2.18
C GLN A 15 -5.19 -10.82 3.32
N ARG A 16 -4.66 -11.24 4.47
CA ARG A 16 -5.47 -11.54 5.66
C ARG A 16 -6.18 -10.29 6.19
N TRP A 17 -5.47 -9.18 6.31
CA TRP A 17 -6.06 -7.90 6.74
C TRP A 17 -7.15 -7.41 5.78
N ALA A 18 -6.87 -7.41 4.48
CA ALA A 18 -7.80 -6.95 3.47
C ALA A 18 -9.07 -7.80 3.44
N LYS A 19 -8.95 -9.13 3.46
CA LYS A 19 -10.10 -10.04 3.52
C LYS A 19 -10.88 -9.87 4.83
N ALA A 20 -10.21 -9.82 5.98
CA ALA A 20 -10.87 -9.67 7.27
C ALA A 20 -11.67 -8.37 7.39
N MET A 21 -11.16 -7.26 6.87
CA MET A 21 -11.86 -5.98 6.91
C MET A 21 -12.98 -5.89 5.87
N ARG A 22 -12.76 -6.47 4.68
CA ARG A 22 -13.82 -6.67 3.69
C ARG A 22 -14.99 -7.47 4.27
N ASP A 23 -14.71 -8.58 4.94
CA ASP A 23 -15.73 -9.47 5.52
C ASP A 23 -16.51 -8.79 6.65
N LYS A 24 -15.95 -7.73 7.25
CA LYS A 24 -16.64 -6.84 8.20
C LYS A 24 -17.46 -5.73 7.52
N GLY A 25 -17.60 -5.74 6.19
CA GLY A 25 -18.36 -4.76 5.42
C GLY A 25 -17.60 -3.47 5.06
N CYS A 26 -16.27 -3.45 5.21
CA CYS A 26 -15.46 -2.33 4.73
C CYS A 26 -15.19 -2.44 3.23
N ILE A 27 -15.12 -1.30 2.54
CA ILE A 27 -14.66 -1.25 1.15
C ILE A 27 -13.14 -1.10 1.18
N ILE A 28 -12.42 -2.03 0.58
CA ILE A 28 -10.95 -2.07 0.65
C ILE A 28 -10.34 -1.80 -0.73
N ASP A 29 -9.48 -0.79 -0.78
CA ASP A 29 -8.51 -0.61 -1.85
C ASP A 29 -7.11 -0.97 -1.33
N VAL A 30 -6.27 -1.56 -2.18
CA VAL A 30 -4.85 -1.83 -1.88
C VAL A 30 -4.01 -1.22 -2.97
N ILE A 31 -3.15 -0.27 -2.64
CA ILE A 31 -2.13 0.26 -3.57
C ILE A 31 -0.84 -0.51 -3.32
N SER A 32 -0.34 -1.18 -4.34
CA SER A 32 0.82 -2.05 -4.24
C SER A 32 1.84 -1.85 -5.34
N PHE A 33 3.12 -1.97 -4.99
CA PHE A 33 4.23 -1.99 -5.96
C PHE A 33 4.53 -3.41 -6.49
N ASP A 34 3.85 -4.42 -5.96
CA ASP A 34 3.96 -5.81 -6.38
C ASP A 34 2.61 -6.25 -6.95
N ARG A 35 2.62 -6.90 -8.13
CA ARG A 35 1.38 -7.26 -8.83
C ARG A 35 0.81 -8.53 -8.20
N TYR A 36 -0.36 -8.42 -7.58
CA TYR A 36 -1.09 -9.54 -7.01
C TYR A 36 -2.56 -9.17 -6.84
N ASP A 37 -3.48 -10.04 -7.24
CA ASP A 37 -4.92 -9.81 -7.06
C ASP A 37 -5.41 -10.42 -5.75
N ILE A 38 -6.26 -9.70 -5.04
CA ILE A 38 -6.89 -10.17 -3.80
C ILE A 38 -8.38 -10.25 -4.07
N GLU A 39 -8.94 -11.45 -3.95
CA GLU A 39 -10.37 -11.69 -4.18
C GLU A 39 -11.25 -10.72 -3.38
N GLY A 40 -12.22 -10.08 -4.05
CA GLY A 40 -13.16 -9.13 -3.42
C GLY A 40 -12.52 -7.83 -2.91
N VAL A 41 -11.31 -7.50 -3.32
CA VAL A 41 -10.58 -6.28 -2.93
C VAL A 41 -10.06 -5.59 -4.19
N ASN A 42 -10.14 -4.26 -4.23
CA ASN A 42 -9.67 -3.51 -5.39
C ASN A 42 -8.16 -3.25 -5.27
N VAL A 43 -7.35 -3.91 -6.10
CA VAL A 43 -5.88 -3.76 -6.06
C VAL A 43 -5.39 -2.84 -7.17
N HIS A 44 -4.75 -1.74 -6.78
CA HIS A 44 -4.08 -0.78 -7.65
C HIS A 44 -2.60 -1.12 -7.73
N TYR A 45 -2.20 -1.75 -8.82
CA TYR A 45 -0.78 -2.00 -9.09
C TYR A 45 -0.09 -0.73 -9.61
N VAL A 46 0.86 -0.22 -8.83
CA VAL A 46 1.75 0.89 -9.21
C VAL A 46 3.09 0.31 -9.64
N LYS A 47 3.38 0.35 -10.93
CA LYS A 47 4.62 -0.23 -11.45
C LYS A 47 5.86 0.51 -10.90
N PRO A 48 6.81 -0.16 -10.23
CA PRO A 48 8.07 0.47 -9.81
C PRO A 48 8.92 0.89 -11.00
N LEU A 49 9.91 1.75 -10.76
CA LEU A 49 10.85 2.18 -11.80
C LEU A 49 11.74 1.02 -12.28
N LYS A 50 12.07 1.01 -13.59
CA LYS A 50 12.77 -0.08 -14.29
C LYS A 50 14.09 -0.53 -13.62
N SER A 51 14.78 0.35 -12.90
CA SER A 51 16.05 0.05 -12.23
C SER A 51 15.94 -0.96 -11.07
N GLU A 52 14.73 -1.42 -10.74
CA GLU A 52 14.48 -2.32 -9.61
C GLU A 52 13.81 -3.65 -10.00
N TYR A 53 13.60 -3.90 -11.29
CA TYR A 53 13.18 -5.23 -11.78
C TYR A 53 14.30 -6.24 -11.50
N GLY A 54 14.04 -7.20 -10.59
CA GLY A 54 14.99 -8.24 -10.19
C GLY A 54 15.79 -7.96 -8.90
N LYS A 55 15.57 -6.82 -8.24
CA LYS A 55 16.16 -6.57 -6.91
C LYS A 55 15.36 -7.31 -5.84
N LEU A 56 16.08 -8.01 -4.96
CA LEU A 56 15.52 -8.70 -3.80
C LEU A 56 14.66 -7.72 -2.96
N PRO A 57 13.63 -8.21 -2.24
CA PRO A 57 12.78 -7.39 -1.36
C PRO A 57 13.54 -6.55 -0.31
N SER A 58 14.81 -6.88 -0.06
CA SER A 58 15.70 -6.31 0.94
C SER A 58 16.48 -5.07 0.49
N GLU A 59 16.49 -4.71 -0.80
CA GLU A 59 17.13 -3.45 -1.22
C GLU A 59 16.16 -2.27 -1.06
N PRO A 60 16.64 -1.08 -0.64
CA PRO A 60 15.77 0.05 -0.32
C PRO A 60 15.14 0.61 -1.60
N LYS A 61 13.95 0.07 -1.94
CA LYS A 61 13.06 0.56 -3.00
C LYS A 61 12.53 2.00 -2.76
N ASN A 62 13.00 2.64 -1.69
CA ASN A 62 12.54 3.93 -1.18
C ASN A 62 12.56 5.03 -2.26
N LYS A 63 13.57 5.06 -3.14
CA LYS A 63 13.64 6.08 -4.21
C LYS A 63 12.53 5.91 -5.24
N SER A 64 12.28 4.69 -5.70
CA SER A 64 11.18 4.43 -6.64
C SER A 64 9.83 4.77 -6.00
N TYR A 65 9.66 4.47 -4.71
CA TYR A 65 8.39 4.66 -4.02
C TYR A 65 8.09 6.16 -3.84
N ILE A 66 9.10 6.95 -3.45
CA ILE A 66 8.98 8.40 -3.33
C ILE A 66 8.67 9.05 -4.68
N LEU A 67 9.36 8.63 -5.76
CA LEU A 67 9.11 9.15 -7.12
C LEU A 67 7.70 8.80 -7.62
N LYS A 68 7.10 7.75 -7.08
CA LYS A 68 5.73 7.31 -7.38
C LYS A 68 4.67 7.92 -6.47
N CYS A 69 5.04 8.72 -5.47
CA CYS A 69 4.08 9.42 -4.60
C CYS A 69 3.01 10.18 -5.39
N GLY A 70 3.36 10.84 -6.50
CA GLY A 70 2.38 11.57 -7.32
C GLY A 70 1.31 10.67 -7.93
N GLU A 71 1.67 9.44 -8.34
CA GLU A 71 0.74 8.45 -8.88
C GLU A 71 -0.15 7.87 -7.76
N VAL A 72 0.45 7.49 -6.64
CA VAL A 72 -0.26 7.04 -5.44
C VAL A 72 -1.27 8.08 -4.96
N LYS A 73 -0.89 9.37 -4.96
CA LYS A 73 -1.78 10.48 -4.59
C LYS A 73 -3.01 10.56 -5.48
N LYS A 74 -2.86 10.36 -6.79
CA LYS A 74 -3.97 10.38 -7.75
C LYS A 74 -4.93 9.23 -7.48
N ILE A 75 -4.39 8.03 -7.23
CA ILE A 75 -5.19 6.84 -6.91
C ILE A 75 -5.97 7.06 -5.62
N ILE A 76 -5.33 7.55 -4.55
CA ILE A 76 -6.00 7.83 -3.27
C ILE A 76 -7.11 8.86 -3.45
N LYS A 77 -6.87 9.94 -4.20
CA LYS A 77 -7.90 10.95 -4.47
C LYS A 77 -9.09 10.39 -5.24
N ALA A 78 -8.85 9.53 -6.23
CA ALA A 78 -9.91 8.88 -7.00
C ALA A 78 -10.67 7.83 -6.17
N ALA A 79 -9.97 7.10 -5.31
CA ALA A 79 -10.57 6.12 -4.41
C ALA A 79 -11.41 6.80 -3.31
N GLY A 80 -10.97 7.95 -2.79
CA GLY A 80 -11.66 8.67 -1.71
C GLY A 80 -11.84 7.83 -0.44
N PRO A 81 -10.77 7.24 0.14
CA PRO A 81 -10.90 6.46 1.36
C PRO A 81 -11.17 7.34 2.58
N ASP A 82 -11.77 6.76 3.62
CA ASP A 82 -11.92 7.38 4.94
C ASP A 82 -10.62 7.29 5.75
N ILE A 83 -9.84 6.22 5.53
CA ILE A 83 -8.58 5.93 6.24
C ILE A 83 -7.52 5.52 5.22
N LEU A 84 -6.34 6.13 5.31
CA LEU A 84 -5.13 5.61 4.67
C LEU A 84 -4.33 4.81 5.69
N HIS A 85 -4.05 3.55 5.40
CA HIS A 85 -3.32 2.68 6.32
C HIS A 85 -2.12 2.03 5.62
N ALA A 86 -0.91 2.42 6.00
CA ALA A 86 0.31 1.80 5.51
C ALA A 86 0.69 0.57 6.33
N HIS A 87 1.02 -0.51 5.64
CA HIS A 87 1.66 -1.68 6.22
C HIS A 87 3.12 -1.64 5.78
N TYR A 88 4.04 -1.61 6.75
CA TYR A 88 5.48 -1.39 6.60
C TYR A 88 5.91 0.09 6.71
N ALA A 89 6.67 0.45 7.74
CA ALA A 89 7.01 1.84 8.07
C ALA A 89 7.88 2.54 7.02
N THR A 90 8.75 1.82 6.31
CA THR A 90 9.64 2.41 5.31
C THR A 90 8.90 2.64 3.99
N GLY A 91 9.22 1.98 2.88
CA GLY A 91 8.69 2.31 1.55
C GLY A 91 7.22 2.75 1.52
N TYR A 92 6.29 1.93 2.01
CA TYR A 92 4.86 2.28 2.06
C TYR A 92 4.52 3.36 3.11
N GLY A 93 5.06 3.23 4.32
CA GLY A 93 4.84 4.18 5.42
C GLY A 93 5.38 5.59 5.16
N LEU A 94 6.58 5.69 4.60
CA LEU A 94 7.17 6.96 4.15
C LEU A 94 6.38 7.56 2.99
N THR A 95 5.96 6.74 2.01
CA THR A 95 5.09 7.19 0.92
C THR A 95 3.81 7.80 1.46
N GLY A 96 3.10 7.11 2.36
CA GLY A 96 1.87 7.64 2.97
C GLY A 96 2.09 8.91 3.77
N ALA A 97 3.18 8.99 4.55
CA ALA A 97 3.50 10.17 5.34
C ALA A 97 3.72 11.41 4.46
N LEU A 98 4.43 11.26 3.33
CA LEU A 98 4.70 12.34 2.38
C LEU A 98 3.44 12.85 1.65
N LEU A 99 2.34 12.09 1.67
CA LEU A 99 1.10 12.48 1.02
C LEU A 99 0.24 13.43 1.85
N GLY A 100 0.48 13.52 3.16
CA GLY A 100 -0.25 14.41 4.07
C GLY A 100 -1.74 14.07 4.19
N PHE A 101 -2.11 12.79 3.99
CA PHE A 101 -3.49 12.33 4.17
C PHE A 101 -3.83 12.22 5.66
N HIS A 102 -5.09 12.46 6.04
CA HIS A 102 -5.57 12.24 7.40
C HIS A 102 -7.02 11.69 7.40
N PRO A 103 -7.36 10.69 8.24
CA PRO A 103 -6.48 9.98 9.17
C PRO A 103 -5.50 9.04 8.45
N TYR A 104 -4.26 9.01 8.94
CA TYR A 104 -3.19 8.17 8.43
C TYR A 104 -2.63 7.26 9.53
N VAL A 105 -2.59 5.96 9.27
CA VAL A 105 -2.15 4.93 10.22
C VAL A 105 -0.99 4.14 9.62
N ILE A 106 0.05 3.91 10.41
CA ILE A 106 1.14 3.00 10.06
C ILE A 106 1.09 1.83 11.02
N SER A 107 1.21 0.61 10.49
CA SER A 107 1.54 -0.55 11.29
C SER A 107 2.77 -1.25 10.74
N THR A 108 3.68 -1.53 11.66
CA THR A 108 4.92 -2.25 11.41
C THR A 108 4.72 -3.72 11.70
N TRP A 109 5.30 -4.57 10.86
CA TRP A 109 5.17 -6.02 11.01
C TRP A 109 6.43 -6.69 10.46
N GLY A 110 7.23 -7.30 11.35
CA GLY A 110 8.41 -8.07 10.96
C GLY A 110 9.67 -7.22 10.93
N THR A 111 10.34 -7.13 9.78
CA THR A 111 11.70 -6.58 9.62
C THR A 111 11.80 -5.05 9.69
N ASP A 112 10.68 -4.35 9.84
CA ASP A 112 10.61 -2.89 10.04
C ASP A 112 10.36 -2.48 11.51
N ILE A 113 10.54 -3.44 12.43
CA ILE A 113 10.68 -3.25 13.89
C ILE A 113 12.13 -3.52 14.25
#